data_AF-A0A3G8FWK7-F1
#
_entry.id   AF-A0A3G8FWK7-F1
#
_cell.length_a   1.000
_cell.length_b   1.000
_cell.length_c   1.000
_cell.angle_alpha   90.00
_cell.angle_beta   90.00
_cell.angle_gamma   90.00
#
_symmetry.space_group_name_H-M   'P 1'
#
loop_
_entity.id
_entity.type
_entity.pdbx_description
1 polymer ?
#
loop_
_entity_poly.entity_id
_entity_poly.type
_entity_poly.pdbx_seq_one_letter_code
_entity_poly.pdbx_strand_id
1 'polypeptide(L)'
;MYYVIMSMNIMICMIMYKKFLHPLFMVSMLIIYTMNICLISSSIFMSSWYSYILFLVMMGGLLMLFTYMTSIVPNELMKNYSMTFKELLFFMMMTSIFWLLGLFKFNYMYPLNMNFNNEIYMINSLLFSKYSFKITIIMMIYLLITLIIIMNISYSNKSLRMKI
;
A
#
# COMPACT_ATOMS: atom_id res chain seq x y z
N MET A 1 12.03 14.26 7.42
CA MET A 1 11.46 12.98 7.85
C MET A 1 11.16 12.10 6.63
N TYR A 2 10.53 12.68 5.60
CA TYR A 2 10.24 12.05 4.31
C TYR A 2 11.39 11.25 3.66
N TYR A 3 12.60 11.82 3.55
CA TYR A 3 13.74 11.12 2.93
C TYR A 3 14.20 9.89 3.70
N VAL A 4 14.18 9.95 5.04
CA VAL A 4 14.48 8.79 5.90
C VAL A 4 13.44 7.70 5.69
N ILE A 5 12.15 8.06 5.63
CA ILE A 5 11.08 7.09 5.40
C ILE A 5 11.13 6.53 3.97
N MET A 6 11.51 7.33 2.96
CA MET A 6 11.74 6.84 1.60
C MET A 6 12.92 5.86 1.53
N SER A 7 14.00 6.10 2.28
CA SER A 7 15.11 5.16 2.40
C SER A 7 14.69 3.81 3.02
N MET A 8 13.77 3.83 3.99
CA MET A 8 13.19 2.62 4.58
C MET A 8 12.33 1.84 3.57
N ASN A 9 11.55 2.52 2.74
CA ASN A 9 10.74 1.86 1.70
C ASN A 9 11.59 1.18 0.62
N ILE A 10 12.69 1.82 0.22
CA ILE A 10 13.63 1.23 -0.73
C ILE A 10 14.26 -0.03 -0.13
N MET A 11 14.63 -0.03 1.14
CA MET A 11 15.11 -1.25 1.81
C MET A 11 14.07 -2.37 1.81
N ILE A 12 12.81 -2.05 2.09
CA ILE A 12 11.73 -3.05 2.11
C ILE A 12 11.50 -3.63 0.72
N CYS A 13 11.42 -2.80 -0.33
CA CYS A 13 11.26 -3.28 -1.72
C CYS A 13 12.42 -4.19 -2.17
N MET A 14 13.63 -3.99 -1.66
CA MET A 14 14.76 -4.84 -2.00
C MET A 14 14.75 -6.18 -1.25
N ILE A 15 14.32 -6.20 0.02
CA ILE A 15 14.10 -7.44 0.78
C ILE A 15 12.97 -8.27 0.15
N MET A 16 11.97 -7.60 -0.42
CA MET A 16 10.85 -8.21 -1.11
C MET A 16 11.30 -9.08 -2.30
N TYR A 17 12.18 -8.55 -3.17
CA TYR A 17 12.60 -9.22 -4.41
C TYR A 17 13.06 -10.67 -4.21
N LYS A 18 13.68 -10.99 -3.06
CA LYS A 18 14.26 -12.31 -2.80
C LYS A 18 13.33 -13.32 -2.10
N LYS A 19 12.23 -12.86 -1.49
CA LYS A 19 11.31 -13.72 -0.70
C LYS A 19 10.04 -14.12 -1.46
N PHE A 20 9.93 -13.79 -2.74
CA PHE A 20 8.77 -14.12 -3.59
C PHE A 20 8.78 -15.58 -4.03
N LEU A 21 8.48 -16.50 -3.10
CA LEU A 21 8.15 -17.88 -3.45
C LEU A 21 6.95 -18.38 -2.67
N HIS A 22 6.87 -18.07 -1.37
CA HIS A 22 5.74 -18.48 -0.55
C HIS A 22 4.72 -17.34 -0.39
N PRO A 23 3.43 -17.56 -0.70
CA PRO A 23 2.39 -16.52 -0.67
C PRO A 23 2.27 -15.85 0.71
N LEU A 24 2.47 -16.61 1.79
CA LEU A 24 2.43 -16.07 3.15
C LEU A 24 3.51 -15.01 3.43
N PHE A 25 4.73 -15.20 2.90
CA PHE A 25 5.80 -14.21 3.05
C PHE A 25 5.60 -13.00 2.15
N MET A 26 5.00 -13.21 0.98
CA MET A 26 4.60 -12.12 0.10
C MET A 26 3.56 -11.21 0.79
N VAL A 27 2.53 -11.79 1.42
CA VAL A 27 1.50 -11.01 2.13
C VAL A 27 2.05 -10.32 3.38
N SER A 28 2.81 -11.03 4.22
CA SER A 28 3.33 -10.45 5.47
C SER A 28 4.24 -9.24 5.19
N MET A 29 5.02 -9.31 4.12
CA MET A 29 5.87 -8.20 3.71
C MET A 29 5.06 -7.06 3.06
N LEU A 30 3.99 -7.35 2.31
CA LEU A 30 3.11 -6.31 1.76
C LEU A 30 2.42 -5.49 2.87
N ILE A 31 2.07 -6.12 3.99
CA ILE A 31 1.53 -5.41 5.15
C ILE A 31 2.55 -4.41 5.72
N ILE A 32 3.82 -4.80 5.84
CA ILE A 32 4.88 -3.90 6.32
C ILE A 32 5.10 -2.74 5.35
N TYR A 33 5.09 -3.01 4.04
CA TYR A 33 5.26 -1.98 3.03
C TYR A 33 4.10 -0.96 3.03
N THR A 34 2.86 -1.44 3.08
CA THR A 34 1.66 -0.56 3.13
C THR A 34 1.60 0.29 4.39
N MET A 35 2.01 -0.25 5.54
CA MET A 35 2.16 0.54 6.78
C MET A 35 3.15 1.71 6.60
N ASN A 36 4.29 1.47 5.97
CA ASN A 36 5.28 2.53 5.73
C ASN A 36 4.77 3.61 4.75
N ILE A 37 4.00 3.22 3.73
CA ILE A 37 3.36 4.19 2.83
C ILE A 37 2.33 5.05 3.58
N CYS A 38 1.55 4.47 4.48
CA CYS A 38 0.56 5.24 5.28
C CYS A 38 1.24 6.26 6.20
N LEU A 39 2.41 5.92 6.75
CA LEU A 39 3.23 6.85 7.54
C LEU A 39 3.87 7.95 6.67
N ILE A 40 4.19 7.67 5.40
CA ILE A 40 4.62 8.72 4.48
C ILE A 40 3.46 9.67 4.18
N SER A 41 2.31 9.13 3.81
CA SER A 41 1.18 9.96 3.37
C SER A 41 0.66 10.85 4.48
N SER A 42 0.68 10.40 5.74
CA SER A 42 0.36 11.24 6.89
C SER A 42 1.36 12.38 7.13
N SER A 43 2.61 12.23 6.69
CA SER A 43 3.63 13.29 6.78
C SER A 43 3.58 14.29 5.63
N ILE A 44 3.01 13.90 4.47
CA ILE A 44 2.85 14.77 3.30
C ILE A 44 1.57 15.61 3.43
N PHE A 45 0.47 14.98 3.85
CA PHE A 45 -0.80 15.65 4.00
C PHE A 45 -0.98 16.14 5.43
N MET A 46 -1.37 17.40 5.61
CA MET A 46 -1.59 17.97 6.95
C MET A 46 -2.76 17.31 7.70
N SER A 47 -3.64 16.57 7.00
CA SER A 47 -4.75 15.82 7.59
C SER A 47 -4.50 14.32 7.59
N SER A 48 -4.61 13.68 8.75
CA SER A 48 -4.48 12.23 8.93
C SER A 48 -5.64 11.39 8.35
N TRP A 49 -6.75 12.04 7.97
CA TRP A 49 -7.95 11.37 7.45
C TRP A 49 -7.68 10.60 6.15
N TYR A 50 -6.88 11.18 5.25
CA TYR A 50 -6.52 10.53 3.99
C TYR A 50 -5.63 9.30 4.20
N SER A 51 -4.59 9.42 5.05
CA SER A 51 -3.73 8.28 5.42
C SER A 51 -4.51 7.15 6.12
N TYR A 52 -5.54 7.50 6.89
CA TYR A 52 -6.39 6.52 7.57
C TYR A 52 -7.27 5.72 6.59
N ILE A 53 -7.91 6.40 5.63
CA ILE A 53 -8.73 5.72 4.60
C ILE A 53 -7.87 4.80 3.74
N LEU A 54 -6.68 5.27 3.32
CA LEU A 54 -5.71 4.45 2.58
C LEU A 54 -5.32 3.18 3.35
N PHE A 55 -5.08 3.32 4.66
CA PHE A 55 -4.73 2.20 5.51
C PHE A 55 -5.84 1.13 5.56
N LEU A 56 -7.08 1.54 5.81
CA LEU A 56 -8.21 0.61 5.90
C LEU A 56 -8.46 -0.15 4.59
N VAL A 57 -8.45 0.56 3.45
CA VAL A 57 -8.71 -0.06 2.15
C VAL A 57 -7.61 -1.06 1.79
N MET A 58 -6.34 -0.72 2.02
CA MET A 58 -5.23 -1.63 1.73
C MET A 58 -5.19 -2.84 2.67
N MET A 59 -5.45 -2.65 3.96
CA MET A 59 -5.49 -3.77 4.91
C MET A 59 -6.64 -4.73 4.61
N GLY A 60 -7.82 -4.22 4.25
CA GLY A 60 -8.96 -5.05 3.84
C GLY A 60 -8.69 -5.87 2.57
N GLY A 61 -8.12 -5.25 1.53
CA GLY A 61 -7.80 -5.94 0.28
C GLY A 61 -6.72 -7.03 0.44
N LEU A 62 -5.70 -6.76 1.26
CA LEU A 62 -4.62 -7.72 1.51
C LEU A 62 -5.09 -8.95 2.30
N LEU A 63 -6.03 -8.78 3.24
CA LEU A 63 -6.61 -9.91 3.99
C LEU A 63 -7.42 -10.84 3.08
N MET A 64 -8.19 -10.29 2.13
CA MET A 64 -8.93 -11.11 1.16
C MET A 64 -7.97 -11.93 0.30
N LEU A 65 -6.93 -11.29 -0.24
CA LEU A 65 -5.87 -11.96 -1.01
C LEU A 65 -5.17 -13.05 -0.20
N PHE A 66 -4.92 -12.82 1.08
CA PHE A 66 -4.33 -13.82 1.98
C PHE A 66 -5.18 -15.08 2.06
N THR A 67 -6.48 -14.94 2.35
CA THR A 67 -7.40 -16.08 2.47
C THR A 67 -7.54 -16.87 1.17
N TYR A 68 -7.49 -16.18 0.02
CA TYR A 68 -7.50 -16.83 -1.28
C TYR A 68 -6.24 -17.66 -1.51
N MET A 69 -5.05 -17.07 -1.32
CA MET A 69 -3.79 -17.73 -1.63
C MET A 69 -3.46 -18.90 -0.69
N THR A 70 -3.79 -18.81 0.60
CA THR A 70 -3.60 -19.92 1.54
C THR A 70 -4.53 -21.10 1.24
N SER A 71 -5.67 -20.87 0.57
CA SER A 71 -6.59 -21.94 0.18
C SER A 71 -6.17 -22.71 -1.08
N ILE A 72 -5.20 -22.19 -1.84
CA ILE A 72 -4.80 -22.73 -3.15
C ILE A 72 -3.41 -23.38 -3.13
N VAL A 73 -2.50 -22.87 -2.30
CA VAL A 73 -1.11 -23.34 -2.31
C VAL A 73 -0.93 -24.53 -1.35
N PRO A 74 -0.39 -25.68 -1.82
CA PRO A 74 -0.01 -26.77 -0.92
C PRO A 74 1.05 -26.25 0.07
N ASN A 75 1.05 -26.78 1.29
CA ASN A 75 1.85 -26.27 2.41
C ASN A 75 3.35 -26.65 2.27
N GLU A 76 3.96 -26.26 1.15
CA GLU A 76 5.35 -26.57 0.80
C GLU A 76 6.30 -25.77 1.70
N LEU A 77 7.25 -26.51 2.31
CA LEU A 77 8.26 -25.94 3.18
C LEU A 77 9.08 -24.90 2.42
N MET A 78 9.15 -23.70 2.98
CA MET A 78 9.93 -22.61 2.41
C MET A 78 11.39 -22.97 2.22
N LYS A 79 11.90 -22.71 1.00
CA LYS A 79 13.34 -22.61 0.77
C LYS A 79 13.88 -21.37 1.51
N ASN A 80 14.81 -21.60 2.43
CA ASN A 80 15.55 -20.53 3.09
C ASN A 80 16.45 -19.82 2.07
N TYR A 81 16.07 -18.61 1.67
CA TYR A 81 16.96 -17.69 0.96
C TYR A 81 17.78 -16.92 1.99
N SER A 82 19.07 -17.22 2.07
CA SER A 82 20.03 -16.40 2.81
C SER A 82 20.45 -15.19 1.96
N MET A 83 20.61 -14.04 2.61
CA MET A 83 21.24 -12.87 1.99
C MET A 83 22.74 -13.12 1.90
N THR A 84 23.34 -12.82 0.76
CA THR A 84 24.80 -12.89 0.62
C THR A 84 25.44 -11.64 1.21
N PHE A 85 26.68 -11.75 1.68
CA PHE A 85 27.40 -10.61 2.27
C PHE A 85 27.57 -9.44 1.27
N LYS A 86 27.74 -9.76 -0.03
CA LYS A 86 27.83 -8.75 -1.11
C LYS A 86 26.55 -7.94 -1.26
N GLU A 87 25.38 -8.59 -1.16
CA GLU A 87 24.09 -7.91 -1.20
C GLU A 87 23.94 -6.99 0.01
N LEU A 88 24.32 -7.47 1.19
CA LEU A 88 24.25 -6.70 2.43
C LEU A 88 25.11 -5.42 2.33
N LEU A 89 26.33 -5.52 1.80
CA LEU A 89 27.20 -4.37 1.55
C LEU A 89 26.60 -3.39 0.54
N PHE A 90 26.04 -3.89 -0.57
CA PHE A 90 25.37 -3.05 -1.57
C PHE A 90 24.19 -2.28 -0.95
N PHE A 91 23.43 -2.93 -0.08
CA PHE A 91 22.31 -2.29 0.62
C PHE A 91 22.75 -1.21 1.59
N MET A 92 23.81 -1.44 2.37
CA MET A 92 24.35 -0.43 3.29
C MET A 92 24.88 0.79 2.54
N MET A 93 25.47 0.58 1.37
CA MET A 93 25.90 1.69 0.50
C MET A 93 24.69 2.50 0.00
N MET A 94 23.66 1.85 -0.52
CA MET A 94 22.48 2.56 -1.03
C MET A 94 21.74 3.35 0.04
N THR A 95 21.56 2.80 1.25
CA THR A 95 20.92 3.53 2.34
C THR A 95 21.74 4.74 2.78
N SER A 96 23.07 4.61 2.87
CA SER A 96 23.94 5.73 3.25
C SER A 96 23.86 6.90 2.26
N ILE A 97 23.76 6.63 0.95
CA ILE A 97 23.62 7.66 -0.09
C ILE A 97 22.30 8.42 0.07
N PHE A 98 21.19 7.71 0.28
CA PHE A 98 19.89 8.35 0.49
C PHE A 98 19.84 9.15 1.79
N TRP A 99 20.49 8.66 2.85
CA TRP A 99 20.62 9.40 4.11
C TRP A 99 21.39 10.70 3.94
N LEU A 100 22.53 10.65 3.25
CA LEU A 100 23.33 11.83 2.93
C LEU A 100 22.51 12.85 2.11
N LEU A 101 21.84 12.41 1.05
CA LEU A 101 20.95 13.27 0.24
C LEU A 101 19.84 13.91 1.07
N GLY A 102 19.30 13.19 2.06
CA GLY A 102 18.33 13.72 3.00
C GLY A 102 18.89 14.91 3.80
N LEU A 103 20.06 14.73 4.42
CA LEU A 103 20.71 15.74 5.26
C LEU A 103 20.97 17.06 4.51
N PHE A 104 21.39 17.01 3.24
CA PHE A 104 21.64 18.22 2.44
C PHE A 104 20.38 19.06 2.17
N LYS A 105 19.20 18.45 2.16
CA LYS A 105 17.93 19.15 1.87
C LYS A 105 17.17 19.64 3.10
N PHE A 106 17.46 19.12 4.28
CA PHE A 106 16.80 19.55 5.52
C PHE A 106 17.07 21.01 5.90
N ASN A 107 18.18 21.58 5.45
CA ASN A 107 18.51 22.99 5.71
C ASN A 107 17.64 24.00 4.93
N TYR A 108 16.73 23.56 4.05
CA TYR A 108 15.92 24.45 3.20
C TYR A 108 14.40 24.34 3.41
N MET A 109 13.94 23.62 4.43
CA MET A 109 12.50 23.51 4.71
C MET A 109 12.04 24.70 5.55
N TYR A 110 11.45 25.69 4.87
CA TYR A 110 10.71 26.81 5.45
C TYR A 110 9.70 26.36 6.53
N PRO A 111 9.44 27.18 7.56
CA PRO A 111 8.44 26.87 8.57
C PRO A 111 7.06 26.79 7.91
N LEU A 112 6.46 25.60 7.92
CA LEU A 112 5.09 25.35 7.51
C LEU A 112 4.13 25.95 8.55
N ASN A 113 3.93 27.27 8.50
CA ASN A 113 2.76 27.92 9.06
C ASN A 113 1.62 27.79 8.05
N MET A 114 0.91 26.66 8.08
CA MET A 114 -0.33 26.48 7.34
C MET A 114 -1.49 26.31 8.33
N ASN A 115 -2.53 27.12 8.15
CA ASN A 115 -3.74 27.09 8.95
C ASN A 115 -4.48 25.76 8.77
N PHE A 116 -4.29 24.85 9.74
CA PHE A 116 -4.77 23.46 9.76
C PHE A 116 -6.26 23.26 9.48
N ASN A 117 -7.11 24.22 9.86
CA ASN A 117 -8.55 24.03 9.73
C ASN A 117 -9.07 24.28 8.31
N ASN A 118 -8.46 25.19 7.53
CA ASN A 118 -9.02 25.56 6.22
C ASN A 118 -8.78 24.49 5.14
N GLU A 119 -7.71 23.70 5.23
CA GLU A 119 -7.40 22.69 4.21
C GLU A 119 -8.33 21.46 4.29
N ILE A 120 -8.72 21.04 5.50
CA ILE A 120 -9.65 19.91 5.69
C ILE A 120 -11.05 20.23 5.14
N TYR A 121 -11.54 21.45 5.42
CA TYR A 121 -12.82 21.92 4.86
C TYR A 121 -12.75 22.07 3.33
N MET A 122 -11.64 22.54 2.78
CA MET A 122 -11.44 22.62 1.33
C MET A 122 -11.51 21.25 0.65
N ILE A 123 -10.81 20.23 1.17
CA ILE A 123 -10.81 18.88 0.58
C ILE A 123 -12.20 18.24 0.58
N ASN A 124 -12.93 18.34 1.70
CA ASN A 124 -14.29 17.80 1.78
C ASN A 124 -15.27 18.56 0.88
N SER A 125 -15.11 19.88 0.75
CA SER A 125 -15.91 20.69 -0.18
C SER A 125 -15.62 20.39 -1.66
N LEU A 126 -14.38 20.01 -1.98
CA LEU A 126 -13.96 19.61 -3.34
C LEU A 126 -14.60 18.29 -3.76
N LEU A 127 -14.75 17.32 -2.86
CA LEU A 127 -15.36 15.99 -3.15
C LEU A 127 -16.85 16.05 -3.47
N PHE A 128 -17.58 17.02 -2.90
CA PHE A 128 -19.01 17.25 -3.16
C PHE A 128 -19.27 18.54 -3.95
N SER A 129 -18.25 19.06 -4.63
CA SER A 129 -18.42 20.19 -5.53
C SER A 129 -19.23 19.78 -6.77
N LYS A 130 -19.83 20.77 -7.44
CA LYS A 130 -20.63 20.57 -8.65
C LYS A 130 -19.88 19.84 -9.76
N TYR A 131 -18.55 19.93 -9.79
CA TYR A 131 -17.68 19.27 -10.76
C TYR A 131 -17.37 17.80 -10.39
N SER A 132 -17.15 17.50 -9.11
CA SER A 132 -16.85 16.15 -8.63
C SER A 132 -18.09 15.25 -8.51
N PHE A 133 -19.29 15.83 -8.43
CA PHE A 133 -20.54 15.06 -8.38
C PHE A 133 -20.73 14.10 -9.57
N LYS A 134 -20.26 14.46 -10.77
CA LYS A 134 -20.30 13.54 -11.93
C LYS A 134 -19.37 12.34 -11.74
N ILE A 135 -18.18 12.58 -11.18
CA ILE A 135 -17.18 11.54 -10.92
C ILE A 135 -17.70 10.59 -9.83
N THR A 136 -18.33 11.11 -8.77
CA THR A 136 -18.89 10.27 -7.70
C THR A 136 -20.01 9.35 -8.21
N ILE A 137 -20.91 9.84 -9.07
CA ILE A 137 -21.94 9.00 -9.70
C ILE A 137 -21.33 7.87 -10.53
N ILE A 138 -20.31 8.16 -11.34
CA ILE A 138 -19.62 7.15 -12.16
C ILE A 138 -18.99 6.07 -11.26
N MET A 139 -18.34 6.46 -10.16
CA MET A 139 -17.74 5.51 -9.23
C MET A 139 -18.79 4.62 -8.54
N MET A 140 -19.95 5.16 -8.19
CA MET A 140 -21.06 4.37 -7.64
C MET A 140 -21.57 3.33 -8.64
N ILE A 141 -21.79 3.74 -9.90
CA ILE A 141 -22.23 2.83 -10.97
C ILE A 141 -21.18 1.74 -11.22
N TYR A 142 -19.89 2.09 -11.21
CA TYR A 142 -18.80 1.13 -11.36
C TYR A 142 -18.80 0.07 -10.25
N LEU A 143 -18.91 0.49 -8.98
CA LEU A 143 -18.98 -0.45 -7.84
C LEU A 143 -20.22 -1.35 -7.92
N LEU A 144 -21.36 -0.82 -8.39
CA LEU A 144 -22.58 -1.61 -8.56
C LEU A 144 -22.44 -2.66 -9.67
N ILE A 145 -21.89 -2.26 -10.83
CA ILE A 145 -21.67 -3.19 -11.96
C ILE A 145 -20.69 -4.29 -11.56
N THR A 146 -19.58 -3.95 -10.91
CA THR A 146 -18.60 -4.96 -10.47
C THR A 146 -19.21 -5.96 -9.49
N LEU A 147 -20.07 -5.53 -8.57
CA LEU A 147 -20.78 -6.44 -7.66
C LEU A 147 -21.70 -7.41 -8.41
N ILE A 148 -22.48 -6.92 -9.39
CA ILE A 148 -23.35 -7.78 -10.22
C ILE A 148 -22.52 -8.81 -11.00
N ILE A 149 -21.41 -8.37 -11.62
CA ILE A 149 -20.52 -9.26 -12.38
C ILE A 149 -19.93 -10.34 -11.47
N ILE A 150 -19.41 -9.98 -10.29
CA ILE A 150 -18.82 -10.92 -9.34
C ILE A 150 -19.88 -11.94 -8.86
N MET A 151 -21.10 -11.49 -8.57
CA MET A 151 -22.20 -12.37 -8.19
C MET A 151 -22.52 -13.39 -9.30
N ASN A 152 -22.61 -12.95 -10.56
CA ASN A 152 -22.86 -13.83 -11.69
C ASN A 152 -21.75 -14.88 -11.88
N ILE A 153 -20.47 -14.47 -11.79
CA ILE A 153 -19.32 -15.39 -11.88
C ILE A 153 -19.31 -16.39 -10.72
N SER A 154 -19.65 -15.93 -9.50
CA SER A 154 -19.67 -16.80 -8.33
C SER A 154 -20.77 -17.88 -8.42
N TYR A 155 -21.92 -17.55 -9.01
CA TYR A 155 -23.03 -18.48 -9.19
C TYR A 155 -22.71 -19.56 -10.22
N SER A 156 -22.09 -19.21 -11.36
CA SER A 156 -21.69 -20.19 -12.37
C SER A 156 -20.67 -21.19 -11.82
N ASN A 157 -19.68 -20.73 -11.03
CA ASN A 157 -18.61 -21.58 -10.51
C ASN A 157 -19.08 -22.53 -9.39
N LYS A 158 -20.10 -22.18 -8.60
CA LYS A 158 -20.70 -23.08 -7.61
C LYS A 158 -21.30 -24.34 -8.25
N SER A 159 -21.82 -24.24 -9.48
CA SER A 159 -22.39 -25.39 -10.19
C SER A 159 -21.35 -26.45 -10.62
N LEU A 160 -20.09 -26.04 -10.79
CA LEU A 160 -18.98 -26.93 -11.18
C LEU A 160 -18.38 -27.69 -10.00
N ARG A 161 -18.40 -27.12 -8.79
CA ARG A 161 -17.89 -27.76 -7.56
C ARG A 161 -18.82 -28.85 -6.99
N MET A 162 -20.10 -28.87 -7.38
CA MET A 162 -21.07 -29.90 -6.96
C MET A 162 -21.12 -31.11 -7.91
N LYS A 163 -20.34 -31.10 -9.00
CA LYS A 163 -20.30 -32.17 -10.02
C LYS A 163 -19.00 -32.98 -10.02
N ILE A 164 -18.08 -32.68 -9.11
CA ILE A 164 -16.85 -33.44 -8.83
C ILE A 164 -17.05 -34.10 -7.47
#